data_AF-A0A9Q3PQU2-F1
#
_entry.id   AF-A0A9Q3PQU2-F1
#
_cell.length_a   1.000
_cell.length_b   1.000
_cell.length_c   1.000
_cell.angle_alpha   90.00
_cell.angle_beta   90.00
_cell.angle_gamma   90.00
#
_symmetry.space_group_name_H-M   'P 1'
#
loop_
_entity.id
_entity.type
_entity.pdbx_description
1 polymer ?
#
loop_
_entity_poly.entity_id
_entity_poly.type
_entity_poly.pdbx_seq_one_letter_code
_entity_poly.pdbx_strand_id
1 'polypeptide(L)'
;MPKALQRLPLIQTLNSLHLIDALNSDSDSDIQEDIILLDMITSQRYINPCRRYPSHYMYTMNDLQTLSSEKFQQLCRTTHESFVKLVSKLQPDKTFQNSSQNKQCNPAIQLAVALSRLGSNGNGATLEKIGMLFGISHGAIVLYTQRVIQILMKLKHKVIMWPKIEQQREMSQVMQAEGCPGFIGLIDGSLIPLSQCPPNDGEAYFDRKKR
;
A
#
# COMPACT_ATOMS: atom_id res chain seq x y z
N MET A 1 -11.54 -5.23 -18.32
CA MET A 1 -11.98 -6.62 -18.61
C MET A 1 -12.48 -7.23 -17.30
N PRO A 2 -13.73 -7.70 -17.20
CA PRO A 2 -14.20 -8.31 -15.96
C PRO A 2 -13.54 -9.69 -15.80
N LYS A 3 -13.05 -9.98 -14.59
CA LYS A 3 -12.57 -11.31 -14.18
C LYS A 3 -13.72 -12.30 -14.34
N ALA A 4 -13.47 -13.45 -14.96
CA ALA A 4 -14.44 -14.53 -15.07
C ALA A 4 -15.05 -14.83 -13.69
N LEU A 5 -16.38 -14.82 -13.60
CA LEU A 5 -17.13 -15.06 -12.37
C LEU A 5 -16.98 -16.53 -11.94
N GLN A 6 -15.95 -16.81 -11.13
CA GLN A 6 -15.69 -18.15 -10.54
C GLN A 6 -16.83 -18.67 -9.64
N ARG A 7 -17.84 -17.82 -9.31
CA ARG A 7 -18.98 -18.17 -8.46
C ARG A 7 -20.03 -19.02 -9.16
N LEU A 8 -20.30 -18.77 -10.45
CA LEU A 8 -21.36 -19.49 -11.17
C LEU A 8 -21.06 -20.99 -11.29
N PRO A 9 -19.83 -21.40 -11.65
CA PRO A 9 -19.47 -22.82 -11.70
C PRO A 9 -19.55 -23.47 -10.32
N LEU A 10 -19.07 -22.79 -9.26
CA LEU A 10 -19.12 -23.32 -7.90
C LEU A 10 -20.54 -23.59 -7.40
N ILE A 11 -21.48 -22.68 -7.68
CA ILE A 11 -22.90 -22.87 -7.34
C ILE A 11 -23.48 -24.06 -8.13
N GLN A 12 -23.14 -24.19 -9.42
CA GLN A 12 -23.58 -25.31 -10.25
C GLN A 12 -23.03 -26.64 -9.72
N THR A 13 -21.76 -26.70 -9.31
CA THR A 13 -21.16 -27.91 -8.75
C THR A 13 -21.78 -28.28 -7.40
N LEU A 14 -22.01 -27.30 -6.52
CA LEU A 14 -22.67 -27.51 -5.22
C LEU A 14 -24.10 -28.03 -5.38
N ASN A 15 -24.89 -27.45 -6.30
CA ASN A 15 -26.24 -27.92 -6.59
C ASN A 15 -26.23 -29.35 -7.14
N SER A 16 -25.25 -29.69 -7.98
CA SER A 16 -25.11 -31.04 -8.54
C SER A 16 -24.76 -32.07 -7.46
N LEU A 17 -23.81 -31.76 -6.57
CA LEU A 17 -23.41 -32.63 -5.46
C LEU A 17 -24.55 -32.86 -4.47
N HIS A 18 -25.30 -31.80 -4.13
CA HIS A 18 -26.45 -31.90 -3.24
C HIS A 18 -27.59 -32.74 -3.85
N LEU A 19 -27.83 -32.64 -5.16
CA LEU A 19 -28.84 -33.47 -5.82
C LEU A 19 -28.46 -34.96 -5.80
N ILE A 20 -27.16 -35.26 -5.87
CA ILE A 20 -26.63 -36.63 -5.77
C ILE A 20 -26.79 -37.16 -4.33
N ASP A 21 -26.51 -36.34 -3.32
CA ASP A 21 -26.68 -36.74 -1.91
C ASP A 21 -28.14 -36.97 -1.53
N ALA A 22 -29.05 -36.09 -1.99
CA ALA A 22 -30.49 -36.25 -1.77
C ALA A 22 -31.09 -37.50 -2.44
N LEU A 23 -30.45 -38.02 -3.50
CA LEU A 23 -30.85 -39.28 -4.14
C LEU A 23 -30.26 -40.53 -3.46
N ASN A 24 -29.22 -40.36 -2.62
CA ASN A 24 -28.48 -41.46 -2.00
C ASN A 24 -28.69 -41.57 -0.48
N SER A 25 -29.31 -40.57 0.16
CA SER A 25 -29.59 -40.55 1.61
C SER A 25 -31.00 -41.06 1.93
N ASP A 26 -31.10 -42.05 2.82
CA ASP A 26 -32.37 -42.60 3.34
C ASP A 26 -32.91 -41.82 4.57
N SER A 27 -32.22 -40.76 5.01
CA SER A 27 -32.58 -39.95 6.19
C SER A 27 -32.94 -38.51 5.82
N ASP A 28 -34.22 -38.15 5.98
CA ASP A 28 -34.80 -36.82 5.65
C ASP A 28 -34.25 -35.65 6.49
N SER A 29 -33.69 -35.90 7.69
CA SER A 29 -33.25 -34.84 8.61
C SER A 29 -32.00 -34.11 8.14
N ASP A 30 -31.02 -34.84 7.61
CA ASP A 30 -29.70 -34.30 7.27
C ASP A 30 -29.76 -33.50 5.97
N ILE A 31 -30.63 -33.93 5.05
CA ILE A 31 -30.94 -33.24 3.79
C ILE A 31 -31.54 -31.85 4.08
N GLN A 32 -32.36 -31.73 5.12
CA GLN A 32 -33.04 -30.48 5.45
C GLN A 32 -32.04 -29.40 5.93
N GLU A 33 -31.03 -29.76 6.72
CA GLU A 33 -30.00 -28.83 7.20
C GLU A 33 -29.10 -28.33 6.04
N ASP A 34 -28.75 -29.23 5.12
CA ASP A 34 -27.94 -28.89 3.95
C ASP A 34 -28.69 -28.00 2.96
N ILE A 35 -30.00 -28.21 2.77
CA ILE A 35 -30.86 -27.31 1.99
C ILE A 35 -30.85 -25.90 2.57
N ILE A 36 -30.97 -25.77 3.89
CA ILE A 36 -30.97 -24.48 4.57
C ILE A 36 -29.61 -23.80 4.40
N LEU A 37 -28.50 -24.54 4.56
CA LEU A 37 -27.15 -23.99 4.40
C LEU A 37 -26.88 -23.55 2.95
N LEU A 38 -27.31 -24.34 1.96
CA LEU A 38 -27.15 -24.03 0.54
C LEU A 38 -27.99 -22.81 0.14
N ASP A 39 -29.23 -22.71 0.63
CA ASP A 39 -30.08 -21.53 0.42
C ASP A 39 -29.44 -20.27 1.05
N MET A 40 -28.88 -20.39 2.26
CA MET A 40 -28.15 -19.30 2.91
C MET A 40 -26.93 -18.83 2.10
N ILE A 41 -26.13 -19.75 1.54
CA ILE A 41 -24.92 -19.42 0.77
C ILE A 41 -25.27 -18.84 -0.61
N THR A 42 -26.30 -19.37 -1.28
CA THR A 42 -26.71 -18.93 -2.61
C THR A 42 -27.42 -17.57 -2.57
N SER A 43 -28.20 -17.32 -1.51
CA SER A 43 -28.91 -16.06 -1.24
C SER A 43 -27.97 -14.90 -0.86
N GLN A 44 -26.74 -15.19 -0.42
CA GLN A 44 -25.75 -14.17 -0.06
C GLN A 44 -24.71 -13.96 -1.16
N ARG A 45 -24.49 -12.69 -1.57
CA ARG A 45 -23.46 -12.33 -2.57
C ARG A 45 -22.04 -12.59 -2.07
N TYR A 46 -21.82 -12.52 -0.76
CA TYR A 46 -20.53 -12.70 -0.11
C TYR A 46 -20.70 -13.65 1.08
N ILE A 47 -19.84 -14.68 1.17
CA ILE A 47 -19.84 -15.65 2.28
C ILE A 47 -19.50 -14.97 3.60
N ASN A 48 -18.61 -13.99 3.56
CA ASN A 48 -18.29 -13.15 4.70
C ASN A 48 -18.96 -11.78 4.54
N PRO A 49 -19.49 -11.19 5.63
CA PRO A 49 -20.02 -9.85 5.61
C PRO A 49 -18.94 -8.88 5.08
N CYS A 50 -19.26 -8.13 4.03
CA CYS A 50 -18.44 -6.97 3.66
C CYS A 50 -18.49 -5.99 4.82
N ARG A 51 -17.36 -5.83 5.54
CA ARG A 51 -17.26 -4.80 6.57
C ARG A 51 -17.52 -3.45 5.91
N ARG A 52 -18.60 -2.80 6.32
CA ARG A 52 -18.85 -1.40 5.94
C ARG A 52 -17.75 -0.57 6.55
N TYR A 53 -17.00 0.10 5.70
CA TYR A 53 -15.98 1.05 6.13
C TYR A 53 -16.69 2.33 6.61
N PRO A 54 -16.28 2.92 7.74
CA PRO A 54 -16.79 4.21 8.18
C PRO A 54 -16.66 5.24 7.05
N SER A 55 -17.71 6.04 6.85
CA SER A 55 -17.77 7.06 5.81
C SER A 55 -16.68 8.15 5.94
N HIS A 56 -16.09 8.29 7.13
CA HIS A 56 -15.05 9.26 7.43
C HIS A 56 -13.94 8.61 8.25
N TYR A 57 -12.77 8.43 7.63
CA TYR A 57 -11.58 8.03 8.35
C TYR A 57 -10.92 9.27 8.93
N MET A 58 -10.81 9.33 10.24
CA MET A 58 -10.04 10.37 10.90
C MET A 58 -8.94 9.66 11.68
N TYR A 59 -7.96 9.11 10.98
CA TYR A 59 -6.94 8.27 11.60
C TYR A 59 -6.23 9.04 12.73
N THR A 60 -6.51 8.62 13.95
CA THR A 60 -5.79 9.02 15.15
C THR A 60 -4.56 8.14 15.36
N MET A 61 -3.73 8.49 16.33
CA MET A 61 -2.56 7.68 16.67
C MET A 61 -2.95 6.25 17.10
N ASN A 62 -4.05 6.11 17.84
CA ASN A 62 -4.54 4.81 18.28
C ASN A 62 -5.05 3.99 17.09
N ASP A 63 -5.70 4.63 16.12
CA ASP A 63 -6.14 3.95 14.90
C ASP A 63 -4.94 3.44 14.12
N LEU A 64 -3.90 4.28 13.95
CA LEU A 64 -2.68 3.87 13.26
C LEU A 64 -2.04 2.63 13.91
N GLN A 65 -2.02 2.53 15.24
CA GLN A 65 -1.46 1.40 15.97
C GLN A 65 -2.30 0.12 15.86
N THR A 66 -3.62 0.24 15.74
CA THR A 66 -4.55 -0.90 15.69
C THR A 66 -4.82 -1.40 14.26
N LEU A 67 -4.34 -0.68 13.23
CA LEU A 67 -4.42 -1.12 11.84
C LEU A 67 -3.69 -2.44 11.63
N SER A 68 -4.32 -3.35 10.86
CA SER A 68 -3.65 -4.56 10.38
C SER A 68 -2.45 -4.20 9.51
N SER A 69 -1.44 -5.08 9.48
CA SER A 69 -0.19 -4.87 8.72
C SER A 69 -0.43 -4.49 7.26
N GLU A 70 -1.37 -5.16 6.59
CA GLU A 70 -1.74 -4.88 5.19
C GLU A 70 -2.29 -3.46 5.01
N LYS A 71 -3.21 -3.04 5.88
CA LYS A 71 -3.82 -1.71 5.79
C LYS A 71 -2.83 -0.61 6.13
N PHE A 72 -2.02 -0.84 7.15
CA PHE A 72 -0.96 0.10 7.52
C PHE A 72 0.04 0.27 6.37
N GLN A 73 0.43 -0.82 5.72
CA GLN A 73 1.31 -0.78 4.56
C GLN A 73 0.66 -0.13 3.34
N GLN A 74 -0.64 -0.32 3.12
CA GLN A 74 -1.36 0.39 2.06
C GLN A 74 -1.41 1.90 2.31
N LEU A 75 -1.62 2.30 3.57
CA LEU A 75 -1.68 3.69 4.00
C LEU A 75 -0.30 4.36 3.95
N CYS A 76 0.66 3.84 4.71
CA CYS A 76 1.96 4.47 4.93
C CYS A 76 3.06 3.98 3.98
N ARG A 77 2.80 2.98 3.11
CA ARG A 77 3.79 2.34 2.22
C ARG A 77 5.01 1.73 2.92
N THR A 78 4.89 1.44 4.22
CA THR A 78 5.93 0.83 5.05
C THR A 78 5.29 -0.13 6.05
N THR A 79 6.10 -1.00 6.65
CA THR A 79 5.67 -1.81 7.80
C THR A 79 5.59 -0.95 9.06
N HIS A 80 4.79 -1.41 10.03
CA HIS A 80 4.70 -0.81 11.37
C HIS A 80 6.06 -0.67 12.04
N GLU A 81 6.87 -1.74 12.01
CA GLU A 81 8.18 -1.76 12.64
C GLU A 81 9.12 -0.70 12.04
N SER A 82 9.23 -0.65 10.72
CA SER A 82 10.06 0.35 10.04
C SER A 82 9.54 1.76 10.26
N PHE A 83 8.22 1.93 10.34
CA PHE A 83 7.61 3.22 10.64
C PHE A 83 7.99 3.71 12.04
N VAL A 84 7.89 2.87 13.07
CA VAL A 84 8.28 3.24 14.45
C VAL A 84 9.76 3.58 14.52
N LYS A 85 10.63 2.79 13.85
CA LYS A 85 12.07 3.09 13.73
C LYS A 85 12.33 4.41 13.01
N LEU A 86 11.51 4.76 12.01
CA LEU A 86 11.63 6.02 11.30
C LEU A 86 11.19 7.19 12.18
N VAL A 87 10.07 7.08 12.88
CA VAL A 87 9.61 8.11 13.84
C VAL A 87 10.67 8.39 14.89
N SER A 88 11.25 7.35 15.51
CA SER A 88 12.26 7.54 16.56
C SER A 88 13.53 8.22 16.04
N LYS A 89 13.92 7.97 14.79
CA LYS A 89 15.05 8.67 14.14
C LYS A 89 14.75 10.13 13.80
N LEU A 90 13.51 10.44 13.43
CA LEU A 90 13.15 11.80 12.97
C LEU A 90 12.69 12.72 14.11
N GLN A 91 12.09 12.17 15.17
CA GLN A 91 11.52 12.92 16.30
C GLN A 91 12.48 13.93 16.97
N PRO A 92 13.81 13.67 17.10
CA PRO A 92 14.72 14.63 17.71
C PRO A 92 14.96 15.91 16.90
N ASP A 93 14.60 15.95 15.61
CA ASP A 93 14.85 17.11 14.76
C ASP A 93 13.99 18.32 15.17
N LYS A 94 14.62 19.49 15.24
CA LYS A 94 13.96 20.77 15.61
C LYS A 94 12.78 21.14 14.70
N THR A 95 12.73 20.61 13.48
CA THR A 95 11.62 20.80 12.53
C THR A 95 10.30 20.23 13.07
N PHE A 96 10.36 19.25 13.98
CA PHE A 96 9.20 18.75 14.71
C PHE A 96 8.91 19.45 16.04
N GLN A 97 9.66 20.51 16.36
CA GLN A 97 9.47 21.33 17.54
C GLN A 97 8.97 22.71 17.11
N ASN A 98 8.03 23.27 17.86
CA ASN A 98 7.60 24.65 17.68
C ASN A 98 7.94 25.43 18.94
N SER A 99 8.41 26.66 18.78
CA SER A 99 8.65 27.61 19.88
C SER A 99 7.37 28.32 20.35
N SER A 100 6.19 27.78 20.04
CA SER A 100 4.89 28.36 20.41
C SER A 100 4.30 27.71 21.65
N GLN A 101 3.36 28.40 22.30
CA GLN A 101 2.58 27.84 23.41
C GLN A 101 1.64 26.69 22.99
N ASN A 102 1.35 26.54 21.69
CA ASN A 102 0.52 25.45 21.18
C ASN A 102 1.35 24.17 21.02
N LYS A 103 0.83 23.06 21.57
CA LYS A 103 1.44 21.74 21.39
C LYS A 103 1.44 21.36 19.91
N GLN A 104 2.61 21.02 19.39
CA GLN A 104 2.75 20.53 18.02
C GLN A 104 2.13 19.13 17.87
N CYS A 105 1.53 18.86 16.70
CA CYS A 105 0.99 17.56 16.35
C CYS A 105 2.09 16.47 16.43
N ASN A 106 1.73 15.28 16.89
CA ASN A 106 2.65 14.15 17.07
C ASN A 106 3.46 13.88 15.78
N PRO A 107 4.80 13.76 15.84
CA PRO A 107 5.64 13.46 14.67
C PRO A 107 5.21 12.21 13.90
N ALA A 108 4.67 11.19 14.58
CA ALA A 108 4.13 10.00 13.96
C ALA A 108 2.94 10.33 13.03
N ILE A 109 2.01 11.19 13.46
CA ILE A 109 0.90 11.62 12.59
C ILE A 109 1.41 12.42 11.40
N GLN A 110 2.33 13.36 11.62
CA GLN A 110 2.92 14.15 10.53
C GLN A 110 3.61 13.23 9.49
N LEU A 111 4.33 12.22 9.97
CA LEU A 111 4.96 11.22 9.11
C LEU A 111 3.95 10.36 8.36
N ALA A 112 2.91 9.84 9.03
CA ALA A 112 1.87 9.04 8.40
C ALA A 112 1.14 9.81 7.29
N VAL A 113 0.81 11.08 7.52
CA VAL A 113 0.21 11.97 6.53
C VAL A 113 1.13 12.15 5.32
N ALA A 114 2.41 12.46 5.57
CA ALA A 114 3.38 12.67 4.50
C ALA A 114 3.60 11.41 3.67
N LEU A 115 3.78 10.25 4.31
CA LEU A 115 3.95 8.97 3.62
C LEU A 115 2.70 8.56 2.84
N SER A 116 1.51 8.77 3.40
CA SER A 116 0.25 8.48 2.70
C SER A 116 0.08 9.34 1.46
N ARG A 117 0.46 10.62 1.54
CA ARG A 117 0.43 11.54 0.40
C ARG A 117 1.46 11.16 -0.67
N LEU A 118 2.71 10.91 -0.27
CA LEU A 118 3.81 10.54 -1.18
C LEU A 118 3.63 9.15 -1.80
N GLY A 119 2.97 8.25 -1.08
CA GLY A 119 2.63 6.90 -1.51
C GLY A 119 1.34 6.79 -2.32
N SER A 120 0.64 7.90 -2.55
CA SER A 120 -0.56 7.99 -3.36
C SER A 120 -0.26 8.62 -4.71
N ASN A 121 -1.08 8.33 -5.72
CA ASN A 121 -0.94 8.91 -7.06
C ASN A 121 -2.30 9.39 -7.60
N GLY A 122 -2.26 10.33 -8.55
CA GLY A 122 -3.45 10.94 -9.14
C GLY A 122 -4.41 11.49 -8.08
N ASN A 123 -5.68 11.13 -8.20
CA ASN A 123 -6.74 11.61 -7.31
C ASN A 123 -6.53 11.22 -5.84
N GLY A 124 -5.77 10.16 -5.55
CA GLY A 124 -5.48 9.73 -4.17
C GLY A 124 -4.51 10.66 -3.43
N ALA A 125 -3.65 11.39 -4.15
CA ALA A 125 -2.68 12.32 -3.57
C ALA A 125 -3.24 13.74 -3.35
N THR A 126 -4.53 13.96 -3.67
CA THR A 126 -5.20 15.25 -3.49
C THR A 126 -5.31 15.63 -2.02
N LEU A 127 -5.27 16.93 -1.73
CA LEU A 127 -5.34 17.43 -0.36
C LEU A 127 -6.69 17.09 0.27
N GLU A 128 -7.75 17.04 -0.55
CA GLU A 128 -9.09 16.66 -0.14
C GLU A 128 -9.12 15.21 0.33
N LYS A 129 -8.54 14.27 -0.43
CA LYS A 129 -8.52 12.85 -0.06
C LYS A 129 -7.69 12.60 1.19
N ILE A 130 -6.51 13.21 1.29
CA ILE A 130 -5.67 13.08 2.48
C ILE A 130 -6.32 13.77 3.69
N GLY A 131 -6.93 14.92 3.50
CA GLY A 131 -7.67 15.65 4.54
C GLY A 131 -8.85 14.85 5.08
N MET A 132 -9.60 14.19 4.21
CA MET A 132 -10.69 13.27 4.60
C MET A 132 -10.22 11.98 5.27
N LEU A 133 -8.94 11.62 5.17
CA LEU A 133 -8.37 10.39 5.72
C LEU A 133 -7.79 10.57 7.14
N PHE A 134 -7.32 11.79 7.42
CA PHE A 134 -6.70 12.17 8.70
C PHE A 134 -7.49 13.25 9.46
N GLY A 135 -8.55 13.80 8.86
CA GLY A 135 -9.36 14.91 9.42
C GLY A 135 -8.54 16.18 9.69
N ILE A 136 -7.66 16.54 8.77
CA ILE A 136 -6.78 17.72 8.91
C ILE A 136 -6.98 18.72 7.78
N SER A 137 -6.67 19.99 8.04
CA SER A 137 -6.77 21.05 7.05
C SER A 137 -5.70 20.93 5.95
N HIS A 138 -5.99 21.47 4.77
CA HIS A 138 -5.07 21.45 3.63
C HIS A 138 -3.70 22.06 3.97
N GLY A 139 -3.68 23.18 4.71
CA GLY A 139 -2.44 23.81 5.17
C GLY A 139 -1.60 22.90 6.06
N ALA A 140 -2.23 22.13 6.95
CA ALA A 140 -1.53 21.17 7.81
C ALA A 140 -0.91 20.03 6.99
N ILE A 141 -1.62 19.51 5.98
CA ILE A 141 -1.10 18.45 5.08
C ILE A 141 0.17 18.92 4.37
N VAL A 142 0.12 20.11 3.77
CA VAL A 142 1.27 20.68 3.05
C VAL A 142 2.44 20.89 4.00
N LEU A 143 2.18 21.48 5.17
CA LEU A 143 3.19 21.73 6.20
C LEU A 143 3.86 20.43 6.67
N TYR A 144 3.07 19.40 7.01
CA TYR A 144 3.60 18.11 7.48
C TYR A 144 4.43 17.43 6.40
N THR A 145 3.96 17.45 5.15
CA THR A 145 4.71 16.89 4.02
C THR A 145 6.05 17.60 3.85
N GLN A 146 6.07 18.93 3.88
CA GLN A 146 7.29 19.72 3.72
C GLN A 146 8.29 19.45 4.84
N ARG A 147 7.83 19.41 6.10
CA ARG A 147 8.68 19.09 7.26
C ARG A 147 9.32 17.71 7.13
N VAL A 148 8.53 16.70 6.78
CA VAL A 148 9.04 15.33 6.60
C VAL A 148 10.08 15.30 5.49
N ILE A 149 9.81 15.90 4.32
CA ILE A 149 10.78 15.98 3.22
C ILE A 149 12.07 16.68 3.68
N GLN A 150 11.99 17.81 4.37
CA GLN A 150 13.15 18.53 4.87
C GLN A 150 14.04 17.65 5.76
N ILE A 151 13.46 16.90 6.70
CA ILE A 151 14.23 16.02 7.59
C ILE A 151 14.82 14.84 6.80
N LEU A 152 14.07 14.24 5.89
CA LEU A 152 14.59 13.17 5.02
C LEU A 152 15.78 13.65 4.18
N MET A 153 15.71 14.87 3.66
CA MET A 153 16.81 15.49 2.92
C MET A 153 18.05 15.71 3.79
N LYS A 154 17.90 16.08 5.06
CA LYS A 154 19.03 16.14 6.01
C LYS A 154 19.66 14.77 6.25
N LEU A 155 18.89 13.68 6.18
CA LEU A 155 19.39 12.31 6.37
C LEU A 155 19.98 11.68 5.10
N LYS A 156 19.67 12.23 3.92
CA LYS A 156 20.04 11.67 2.61
C LYS A 156 21.49 11.21 2.56
N HIS A 157 22.44 12.06 2.94
CA HIS A 157 23.87 11.78 2.84
C HIS A 157 24.36 10.66 3.77
N LYS A 158 23.60 10.32 4.83
CA LYS A 158 23.93 9.23 5.75
C LYS A 158 23.41 7.88 5.28
N VAL A 159 22.38 7.89 4.43
CA VAL A 159 21.65 6.68 4.02
C VAL A 159 21.96 6.32 2.57
N ILE A 160 22.01 7.31 1.69
CA ILE A 160 22.31 7.15 0.27
C ILE A 160 23.80 7.47 0.08
N MET A 161 24.63 6.46 0.27
CA MET A 161 26.06 6.55 0.01
C MET A 161 26.45 5.64 -1.15
N TRP A 162 27.41 6.10 -1.95
CA TRP A 162 28.02 5.24 -2.95
C TRP A 162 28.81 4.13 -2.23
N PRO A 163 28.66 2.85 -2.63
CA PRO A 163 29.40 1.77 -2.01
C PRO A 163 30.90 1.98 -2.15
N LYS A 164 31.68 1.54 -1.15
CA LYS A 164 33.15 1.57 -1.22
C LYS A 164 33.66 0.57 -2.26
N ILE A 165 34.91 0.72 -2.70
CA ILE A 165 35.53 -0.16 -3.72
C ILE A 165 35.43 -1.64 -3.34
N GLU A 166 35.62 -1.98 -2.06
CA GLU A 166 35.51 -3.35 -1.56
C GLU A 166 34.08 -3.90 -1.72
N GLN A 167 33.08 -3.11 -1.30
CA GLN A 167 31.67 -3.45 -1.43
C GLN A 167 31.25 -3.54 -2.91
N GLN A 168 31.75 -2.64 -3.77
CA GLN A 168 31.52 -2.70 -5.21
C GLN A 168 32.04 -4.01 -5.80
N ARG A 169 33.22 -4.48 -5.37
CA ARG A 169 33.78 -5.75 -5.84
C ARG A 169 32.90 -6.93 -5.44
N GLU A 170 32.47 -6.98 -4.17
CA GLU A 170 31.56 -8.01 -3.66
C GLU A 170 30.22 -7.99 -4.43
N MET A 171 29.61 -6.82 -4.57
CA MET A 171 28.37 -6.64 -5.33
C MET A 171 28.52 -7.05 -6.79
N SER A 172 29.65 -6.74 -7.43
CA SER A 172 29.93 -7.15 -8.81
C SER A 172 30.11 -8.66 -8.95
N GLN A 173 30.67 -9.35 -7.96
CA GLN A 173 30.79 -10.81 -7.97
C GLN A 173 29.41 -11.46 -7.85
N VAL A 174 28.56 -10.96 -6.95
CA VAL A 174 27.17 -11.42 -6.81
C VAL A 174 26.40 -11.23 -8.11
N MET A 175 26.48 -10.03 -8.71
CA MET A 175 25.79 -9.74 -9.97
C MET A 175 26.32 -10.56 -11.15
N GLN A 176 27.62 -10.87 -11.18
CA GLN A 176 28.19 -11.75 -12.18
C GLN A 176 27.62 -13.17 -12.09
N ALA A 177 27.40 -13.70 -10.89
CA ALA A 177 26.75 -15.00 -10.70
C ALA A 177 25.30 -15.01 -11.21
N GLU A 178 24.61 -13.86 -11.13
CA GLU A 178 23.26 -13.65 -11.66
C GLU A 178 23.25 -13.27 -13.17
N GLY A 179 24.40 -13.30 -13.85
CA GLY A 179 24.50 -13.05 -15.30
C GLY A 179 24.66 -11.58 -15.70
N CYS A 180 24.92 -10.67 -14.75
CA CYS A 180 25.14 -9.23 -14.97
C CYS A 180 26.59 -8.83 -14.63
N PRO A 181 27.60 -9.20 -15.45
CA PRO A 181 29.00 -8.94 -15.14
C PRO A 181 29.32 -7.43 -15.14
N GLY A 182 30.05 -6.98 -14.11
CA GLY A 182 30.45 -5.58 -13.94
C GLY A 182 29.39 -4.67 -13.30
N PHE A 183 28.19 -5.18 -13.02
CA PHE A 183 27.14 -4.42 -12.35
C PHE A 183 27.37 -4.43 -10.84
N ILE A 184 27.36 -3.27 -10.21
CA ILE A 184 27.53 -3.13 -8.75
C ILE A 184 26.17 -2.95 -8.04
N GLY A 185 25.06 -3.19 -8.73
CA GLY A 185 23.72 -2.92 -8.24
C GLY A 185 22.73 -2.72 -9.39
N LEU A 186 21.45 -2.95 -9.12
CA LEU A 186 20.34 -2.54 -9.98
C LEU A 186 19.48 -1.55 -9.21
N ILE A 187 19.11 -0.46 -9.88
CA ILE A 187 18.15 0.52 -9.35
C ILE A 187 16.97 0.48 -10.30
N ASP A 188 15.77 0.25 -9.76
CA ASP A 188 14.57 0.34 -10.58
C ASP A 188 14.37 1.78 -11.05
N GLY A 189 14.04 1.94 -12.32
CA GLY A 189 13.84 3.23 -12.96
C GLY A 189 12.40 3.70 -12.79
N SER A 190 12.21 4.99 -12.51
CA SER A 190 10.88 5.59 -12.68
C SER A 190 10.70 5.99 -14.14
N LEU A 191 9.75 5.34 -14.83
CA LEU A 191 9.38 5.73 -16.18
C LEU A 191 8.63 7.08 -16.14
N ILE A 192 9.18 8.08 -16.80
CA ILE A 192 8.51 9.37 -17.04
C ILE A 192 7.84 9.27 -18.41
N PRO A 193 6.50 9.12 -18.48
CA PRO A 193 5.82 9.01 -19.77
C PRO A 193 5.94 10.34 -20.52
N LEU A 194 6.61 10.32 -21.66
CA LEU A 194 6.74 11.47 -22.54
C LEU A 194 5.53 11.55 -23.47
N SER A 195 5.01 12.76 -23.71
CA SER A 195 3.90 12.99 -24.65
C SER A 195 4.33 12.88 -26.11
N GLN A 196 5.61 13.14 -26.38
CA GLN A 196 6.21 13.11 -27.71
C GLN A 196 7.54 12.37 -27.65
N CYS A 197 7.89 11.70 -28.76
CA CYS A 197 9.16 11.03 -28.93
C CYS A 197 10.27 12.08 -29.00
N PRO A 198 11.32 11.99 -28.16
CA PRO A 198 12.48 12.87 -28.30
C PRO A 198 13.12 12.72 -29.69
N PRO A 199 13.61 13.82 -30.30
CA PRO A 199 14.25 13.77 -31.61
C PRO A 199 15.60 13.04 -31.59
N ASN A 200 16.28 13.02 -30.43
CA ASN A 200 17.51 12.25 -30.23
C ASN A 200 17.22 11.04 -29.34
N ASP A 201 17.69 9.85 -29.76
CA ASP A 201 17.55 8.58 -29.04
C ASP A 201 16.11 8.25 -28.61
N GLY A 202 15.14 8.56 -29.47
CA GLY A 202 13.73 8.33 -29.20
C GLY A 202 13.41 6.90 -28.75
N GLU A 203 14.10 5.89 -29.30
CA GLU A 203 13.93 4.48 -28.91
C GLU A 203 14.35 4.18 -27.46
N ALA A 204 15.30 4.93 -26.90
CA ALA A 204 15.78 4.75 -25.52
C ALA A 204 14.87 5.43 -24.48
N TYR A 205 14.17 6.49 -24.87
CA TYR A 205 13.40 7.34 -23.96
C TYR A 205 11.88 7.26 -24.17
N PHE A 206 11.42 6.81 -25.34
CA PHE A 206 10.01 6.77 -25.70
C PHE A 206 9.45 5.35 -25.58
N ASP A 207 9.07 4.99 -24.35
CA ASP A 207 8.49 3.68 -24.03
C ASP A 207 7.07 3.51 -24.62
N ARG A 208 6.71 2.26 -24.90
CA ARG A 208 5.39 1.77 -25.33
C ARG A 208 4.28 2.09 -24.33
N LYS A 209 4.60 2.28 -23.04
CA LYS A 209 3.65 2.68 -21.98
C LYS A 209 3.20 4.14 -22.15
N LYS A 210 2.58 4.42 -23.28
CA LYS A 210 1.90 5.68 -23.58
C LYS A 210 0.63 5.75 -22.72
N ARG A 211 0.32 6.95 -22.22
CA ARG A 211 -1.03 7.27 -21.75
C ARG A 211 -1.87 7.73 -22.93
#